data_AF-A0A395INT1-F1
#
_entry.id   AF-A0A395INT1-F1
#
_cell.length_a   1.000
_cell.length_b   1.000
_cell.length_c   1.000
_cell.angle_alpha   90.00
_cell.angle_beta   90.00
_cell.angle_gamma   90.00
#
_symmetry.space_group_name_H-M   'P 1'
#
loop_
_entity.id
_entity.type
_entity.pdbx_description
1 polymer ?
#
loop_
_entity_poly.entity_id
_entity_poly.type
_entity_poly.pdbx_seq_one_letter_code
_entity_poly.pdbx_strand_id
1 'polypeptide(L)'
;MPGSEVYDFVEAADGFAEVFPQHKYNVVEILQQRGYLVAMTGDGVNDAPSLKKADTGIAVEGASDAARSAADIVFLAPGLGAIIDALKTSRQIFHRMYAYVVYRIALSIHLEIFLGLWIAILNRSLNIELVVFIAIFADVATLAIAYDNAPFSKRLLSGTFPNFGVCPFFLDSFSPSHLDHSSTMIARGEMGVSFKTLVS
;
A
#
# COMPACT_ATOMS: atom_id res chain seq x y z
N MET A 1 -21.56 -2.01 -30.09
CA MET A 1 -20.10 -2.21 -30.16
C MET A 1 -19.82 -3.66 -29.81
N PRO A 2 -18.96 -4.38 -30.56
CA PRO A 2 -18.44 -5.68 -30.12
C PRO A 2 -17.80 -5.51 -28.73
N GLY A 3 -17.93 -6.54 -27.90
CA GLY A 3 -17.57 -6.47 -26.47
C GLY A 3 -16.16 -5.95 -26.21
N SER A 4 -15.17 -6.29 -27.04
CA SER A 4 -13.77 -5.87 -26.85
C SER A 4 -13.54 -4.36 -26.96
N GLU A 5 -14.22 -3.68 -27.89
CA GLU A 5 -14.03 -2.23 -28.11
C GLU A 5 -14.44 -1.42 -26.87
N VAL A 6 -15.52 -1.82 -26.21
CA VAL A 6 -16.02 -1.12 -25.01
C VAL A 6 -15.00 -1.16 -23.88
N TYR A 7 -14.30 -2.29 -23.70
CA TYR A 7 -13.33 -2.43 -22.63
C TYR A 7 -12.08 -1.57 -22.90
N ASP A 8 -11.65 -1.48 -24.16
CA ASP A 8 -10.52 -0.62 -24.56
C ASP A 8 -10.87 0.86 -24.37
N PHE A 9 -12.10 1.27 -24.72
CA PHE A 9 -12.58 2.62 -24.44
C PHE A 9 -12.66 2.91 -22.93
N VAL A 10 -13.15 1.96 -22.13
CA VAL A 10 -13.25 2.13 -20.68
C VAL A 10 -11.88 2.27 -20.02
N GLU A 11 -10.88 1.54 -20.51
CA GLU A 11 -9.50 1.64 -20.02
C GLU A 11 -8.86 2.98 -20.43
N ALA A 12 -9.09 3.45 -21.66
CA ALA A 12 -8.52 4.68 -22.19
C ALA A 12 -9.21 5.96 -21.66
N ALA A 13 -10.47 5.89 -21.23
CA ALA A 13 -11.24 7.06 -20.82
C ALA A 13 -10.79 7.61 -19.45
N ASP A 14 -10.58 8.93 -19.35
CA ASP A 14 -10.28 9.60 -18.07
C ASP A 14 -11.53 9.95 -17.26
N GLY A 15 -12.72 9.86 -17.87
CA GLY A 15 -13.98 10.14 -17.21
C GLY A 15 -15.19 9.68 -18.02
N PHE A 16 -16.30 9.48 -17.33
CA PHE A 16 -17.58 9.12 -17.94
C PHE A 16 -18.63 10.13 -17.48
N ALA A 17 -19.46 10.62 -18.40
CA ALA A 17 -20.55 11.56 -18.10
C ALA A 17 -21.90 10.92 -18.46
N GLU A 18 -22.96 11.38 -17.80
CA GLU A 18 -24.34 10.95 -18.07
C GLU A 18 -24.55 9.43 -17.98
N VAL A 19 -23.98 8.83 -16.93
CA VAL A 19 -23.92 7.38 -16.77
C VAL A 19 -25.06 6.88 -15.88
N PHE A 20 -25.83 5.90 -16.37
CA PHE A 20 -26.83 5.21 -15.56
C PHE A 20 -26.18 4.39 -14.42
N PRO A 21 -26.86 4.20 -13.28
CA PRO A 21 -26.32 3.44 -12.15
C PRO A 21 -25.80 2.04 -12.51
N GLN A 22 -26.49 1.33 -13.40
CA GLN A 22 -26.08 0.00 -13.86
C GLN A 22 -24.75 0.03 -14.61
N HIS A 23 -24.48 1.10 -15.36
CA HIS A 23 -23.23 1.26 -16.08
C HIS A 23 -22.06 1.56 -15.14
N LYS A 24 -22.28 2.29 -14.03
CA LYS A 24 -21.23 2.51 -13.02
C LYS A 24 -20.72 1.19 -12.43
N TYR A 25 -21.63 0.27 -12.13
CA TYR A 25 -21.28 -1.09 -11.69
C TYR A 25 -20.45 -1.84 -12.76
N ASN A 26 -20.91 -1.82 -14.01
CA ASN A 26 -20.22 -2.52 -15.10
C ASN A 26 -18.81 -1.94 -15.36
N VAL A 27 -18.62 -0.62 -15.25
CA VAL A 27 -17.31 0.01 -15.41
C VAL A 27 -16.33 -0.47 -14.33
N VAL A 28 -16.78 -0.53 -13.07
CA VAL A 28 -15.96 -1.09 -11.98
C VAL A 28 -15.57 -2.53 -12.27
N GLU A 29 -16.53 -3.36 -12.69
CA GLU A 29 -16.28 -4.76 -13.02
C GLU A 29 -15.31 -4.94 -14.21
N ILE A 30 -15.46 -4.13 -15.26
CA ILE A 30 -14.57 -4.15 -16.43
C ILE A 30 -13.12 -3.80 -16.03
N LEU A 31 -12.94 -2.77 -15.20
CA LEU A 31 -11.62 -2.34 -14.74
C LEU A 31 -10.99 -3.39 -13.83
N GLN A 32 -11.77 -3.99 -12.92
CA GLN A 32 -11.31 -5.10 -12.08
C GLN A 32 -10.91 -6.33 -12.90
N GLN A 33 -11.66 -6.67 -13.95
CA GLN A 33 -11.32 -7.77 -14.86
C GLN A 33 -10.00 -7.53 -15.61
N ARG A 34 -9.59 -6.28 -15.80
CA ARG A 34 -8.27 -5.91 -16.37
C ARG A 34 -7.15 -5.86 -15.34
N GLY A 35 -7.42 -6.15 -14.06
CA GLY A 35 -6.42 -6.16 -12.99
C GLY A 35 -6.14 -4.79 -12.35
N TYR A 36 -6.99 -3.80 -12.62
CA TYR A 36 -6.91 -2.50 -11.95
C TYR A 36 -7.52 -2.60 -10.54
N LEU A 37 -6.87 -1.97 -9.56
CA LEU A 37 -7.52 -1.69 -8.27
C LEU A 37 -8.38 -0.45 -8.42
N VAL A 38 -9.68 -0.61 -8.18
CA VAL A 38 -10.67 0.44 -8.44
C VAL A 38 -11.12 1.05 -7.13
N ALA A 39 -10.92 2.36 -7.00
CA ALA A 39 -11.54 3.15 -5.94
C ALA A 39 -12.69 3.94 -6.55
N MET A 40 -13.89 3.81 -5.99
CA MET A 40 -15.07 4.52 -6.46
C MET A 40 -15.56 5.49 -5.40
N THR A 41 -15.88 6.71 -5.80
CA THR A 41 -16.56 7.68 -4.93
C THR A 41 -18.05 7.74 -5.27
N GLY A 42 -18.90 7.95 -4.27
CA GLY A 42 -20.34 8.10 -4.46
C GLY A 42 -21.01 8.84 -3.32
N ASP A 43 -22.16 9.44 -3.61
CA ASP A 43 -22.95 10.23 -2.67
C ASP A 43 -24.40 9.71 -2.60
N GLY A 44 -24.91 9.15 -3.69
CA GLY A 44 -26.29 8.69 -3.82
C GLY A 44 -26.52 7.23 -3.43
N VAL A 45 -27.79 6.91 -3.13
CA VAL A 45 -28.25 5.54 -2.86
C VAL A 45 -28.02 4.58 -4.04
N ASN A 46 -27.96 5.14 -5.25
CA ASN A 46 -27.75 4.40 -6.50
C ASN A 46 -26.30 3.96 -6.69
N ASP A 47 -25.34 4.61 -6.01
CA ASP A 47 -23.92 4.27 -6.08
C ASP A 47 -23.56 3.16 -5.07
N ALA A 48 -24.44 2.84 -4.12
CA ALA A 48 -24.21 1.80 -3.12
C ALA A 48 -23.77 0.43 -3.70
N PRO A 49 -24.40 -0.14 -4.74
CA PRO A 49 -23.96 -1.42 -5.32
C PRO A 49 -22.57 -1.33 -5.98
N SER A 50 -22.23 -0.20 -6.61
CA SER A 50 -20.94 -0.02 -7.28
C SER A 50 -19.83 0.34 -6.28
N LEU A 51 -20.13 1.08 -5.22
CA LEU A 51 -19.24 1.32 -4.06
C LEU A 51 -18.85 0.00 -3.40
N LYS A 52 -19.82 -0.90 -3.19
CA LYS A 52 -19.59 -2.21 -2.58
C LYS A 52 -18.82 -3.19 -3.49
N LYS A 53 -18.89 -3.01 -4.81
CA LYS A 53 -18.17 -3.83 -5.79
C LYS A 53 -16.73 -3.39 -5.96
N ALA A 54 -16.45 -2.09 -5.81
CA ALA A 54 -15.11 -1.53 -5.91
C ALA A 54 -14.18 -2.13 -4.84
N ASP A 55 -12.87 -2.10 -5.09
CA ASP A 55 -11.86 -2.53 -4.10
C ASP A 55 -11.81 -1.56 -2.92
N THR A 56 -12.21 -0.31 -3.14
CA THR A 56 -12.39 0.69 -2.09
C THR A 56 -13.54 1.63 -2.45
N GLY A 57 -14.64 1.54 -1.71
CA GLY A 57 -15.76 2.47 -1.79
C GLY A 57 -15.52 3.70 -0.91
N ILE A 58 -15.73 4.89 -1.46
CA ILE A 58 -15.51 6.17 -0.78
C ILE A 58 -16.81 6.98 -0.78
N ALA A 59 -17.37 7.24 0.40
CA ALA A 59 -18.49 8.17 0.56
C ALA A 59 -17.97 9.57 0.87
N VAL A 60 -18.50 10.58 0.18
CA VAL A 60 -18.15 11.99 0.41
C VAL A 60 -18.98 12.63 1.51
N GLU A 61 -18.57 13.81 1.96
CA GLU A 61 -19.35 14.63 2.90
C GLU A 61 -20.73 14.94 2.29
N GLY A 62 -21.79 14.79 3.09
CA GLY A 62 -23.16 14.92 2.61
C GLY A 62 -23.75 13.69 1.89
N ALA A 63 -22.99 12.58 1.77
CA ALA A 63 -23.51 11.36 1.17
C ALA A 63 -24.69 10.76 1.95
N SER A 64 -25.61 10.13 1.22
CA SER A 64 -26.75 9.41 1.77
C SER A 64 -26.31 8.32 2.77
N ASP A 65 -27.15 8.00 3.75
CA ASP A 65 -26.85 6.96 4.75
C ASP A 65 -26.62 5.59 4.09
N ALA A 66 -27.27 5.34 2.96
CA ALA A 66 -27.06 4.13 2.18
C ALA A 66 -25.67 4.08 1.52
N ALA A 67 -25.21 5.19 0.93
CA ALA A 67 -23.86 5.28 0.36
C ALA A 67 -22.79 5.16 1.46
N ARG A 68 -22.99 5.81 2.61
CA ARG A 68 -22.09 5.70 3.77
C ARG A 68 -22.02 4.28 4.34
N SER A 69 -23.13 3.55 4.35
CA SER A 69 -23.14 2.14 4.80
C SER A 69 -22.52 1.18 3.78
N ALA A 70 -22.47 1.56 2.50
CA ALA A 70 -21.89 0.75 1.43
C ALA A 70 -20.40 1.03 1.17
N ALA A 71 -19.89 2.18 1.61
CA ALA A 71 -18.50 2.58 1.45
C ALA A 71 -17.59 2.05 2.57
N ASP A 72 -16.31 1.84 2.25
CA ASP A 72 -15.28 1.46 3.22
C ASP A 72 -14.73 2.67 3.98
N ILE A 73 -14.74 3.84 3.34
CA ILE A 73 -14.21 5.09 3.89
C ILE A 73 -15.23 6.20 3.71
N VAL A 74 -15.49 6.95 4.77
CA VAL A 74 -16.37 8.13 4.75
C VAL A 74 -15.53 9.38 5.00
N PHE A 75 -15.52 10.29 4.02
CA PHE A 75 -14.88 11.59 4.16
C PHE A 75 -15.82 12.58 4.84
N LEU A 76 -15.31 13.25 5.87
CA LEU A 76 -16.02 14.32 6.58
C LEU A 76 -15.71 15.71 6.01
N ALA A 77 -14.71 15.81 5.13
CA ALA A 77 -14.36 17.05 4.45
C ALA A 77 -14.90 17.01 3.01
N PRO A 78 -15.48 18.11 2.50
CA PRO A 78 -15.94 18.17 1.13
C PRO A 78 -14.76 18.26 0.14
N GLY A 79 -14.97 17.71 -1.05
CA GLY A 79 -14.08 17.90 -2.20
C GLY A 79 -13.06 16.78 -2.44
N LEU A 80 -12.61 16.67 -3.69
CA LEU A 80 -11.68 15.64 -4.15
C LEU A 80 -10.26 15.81 -3.59
N GLY A 81 -9.90 17.03 -3.16
CA GLY A 81 -8.58 17.32 -2.56
C GLY A 81 -8.29 16.47 -1.33
N ALA A 82 -9.29 16.26 -0.47
CA ALA A 82 -9.16 15.41 0.72
C ALA A 82 -8.82 13.97 0.37
N ILE A 83 -9.42 13.43 -0.71
CA ILE A 83 -9.13 12.07 -1.21
C ILE A 83 -7.69 11.98 -1.71
N ILE A 84 -7.21 12.98 -2.46
CA ILE A 84 -5.82 13.02 -2.94
C ILE A 84 -4.84 13.06 -1.77
N ASP A 85 -5.10 13.86 -0.74
CA ASP A 85 -4.23 13.95 0.43
C ASP A 85 -4.26 12.68 1.29
N ALA A 86 -5.43 12.04 1.41
CA ALA A 86 -5.54 10.72 2.02
C ALA A 86 -4.73 9.67 1.26
N LEU A 87 -4.77 9.68 -0.08
CA LEU A 87 -3.94 8.78 -0.91
C LEU A 87 -2.45 9.03 -0.72
N LYS A 88 -2.00 10.29 -0.64
CA LYS A 88 -0.60 10.62 -0.32
C LYS A 88 -0.19 10.09 1.05
N THR A 89 -1.04 10.30 2.06
CA THR A 89 -0.79 9.87 3.44
C THR A 89 -0.79 8.35 3.56
N SER A 90 -1.70 7.66 2.86
CA SER A 90 -1.74 6.20 2.82
C SER A 90 -0.44 5.61 2.23
N ARG A 91 0.05 6.17 1.11
CA ARG A 91 1.33 5.76 0.51
C ARG A 91 2.51 5.98 1.46
N GLN A 92 2.50 7.08 2.19
CA GLN A 92 3.48 7.42 3.21
C GLN A 92 3.50 6.40 4.36
N ILE A 93 2.32 6.02 4.86
CA ILE A 93 2.17 4.99 5.90
C ILE A 93 2.66 3.64 5.39
N PHE A 94 2.30 3.25 4.16
CA PHE A 94 2.72 1.98 3.58
C PHE A 94 4.24 1.88 3.45
N HIS A 95 4.93 2.94 3.01
CA HIS A 95 6.38 2.96 2.94
C HIS A 95 7.03 2.79 4.33
N ARG A 96 6.51 3.45 5.36
CA ARG A 96 7.01 3.31 6.74
C ARG A 96 6.79 1.91 7.28
N MET A 97 5.60 1.36 7.08
CA MET A 97 5.26 0.00 7.49
C MET A 97 6.17 -1.04 6.83
N TYR A 98 6.45 -0.89 5.53
CA TYR A 98 7.34 -1.79 4.82
C TYR A 98 8.76 -1.78 5.39
N ALA A 99 9.35 -0.58 5.57
CA ALA A 99 10.68 -0.44 6.16
C ALA A 99 10.75 -1.07 7.57
N TYR A 100 9.71 -0.87 8.37
CA TYR A 100 9.58 -1.47 9.69
C TYR A 100 9.53 -3.00 9.65
N VAL A 101 8.74 -3.59 8.75
CA VAL A 101 8.65 -5.05 8.60
C VAL A 101 9.99 -5.64 8.16
N VAL A 102 10.67 -5.01 7.19
CA VAL A 102 12.00 -5.44 6.75
C VAL A 102 13.00 -5.38 7.91
N TYR A 103 13.00 -4.29 8.68
CA TYR A 103 13.86 -4.15 9.87
C TYR A 103 13.57 -5.25 10.92
N ARG A 104 12.31 -5.53 11.21
CA ARG A 104 11.91 -6.60 12.15
C ARG A 104 12.41 -7.96 11.69
N ILE A 105 12.23 -8.30 10.42
CA ILE A 105 12.70 -9.57 9.85
C ILE A 105 14.23 -9.66 9.91
N ALA A 106 14.93 -8.58 9.55
CA ALA A 106 16.39 -8.51 9.62
C ALA A 106 16.92 -8.75 11.04
N LEU A 107 16.31 -8.10 12.04
CA LEU A 107 16.69 -8.24 13.44
C LEU A 107 16.44 -9.67 13.96
N SER A 108 15.32 -10.28 13.59
CA SER A 108 15.00 -11.67 13.95
C SER A 108 16.04 -12.65 13.39
N ILE A 109 16.35 -12.55 12.09
CA ILE A 109 17.34 -13.42 11.44
C ILE A 109 18.73 -13.21 12.06
N HIS A 110 19.12 -11.96 12.34
CA HIS A 110 20.40 -11.65 12.97
C HIS A 110 20.53 -12.32 14.34
N LEU A 111 19.49 -12.23 15.18
CA LEU A 111 19.47 -12.87 16.49
C LEU A 111 19.51 -14.41 16.39
N GLU A 112 18.75 -15.01 15.48
CA GLU A 112 18.75 -16.46 15.27
C GLU A 112 20.13 -16.99 14.85
N ILE A 113 20.77 -16.34 13.89
CA ILE A 113 22.12 -16.70 13.43
C ILE A 113 23.14 -16.48 14.54
N PHE A 114 23.08 -15.36 15.26
CA PHE A 114 23.98 -15.07 16.37
C PHE A 114 23.89 -16.12 17.48
N LEU A 115 22.68 -16.44 17.93
CA LEU A 115 22.45 -17.44 18.97
C LEU A 115 22.85 -18.85 18.49
N GLY A 116 22.52 -19.20 17.24
CA GLY A 116 22.88 -20.49 16.64
C GLY A 116 24.40 -20.68 16.53
N LEU A 117 25.12 -19.68 16.03
CA LEU A 117 26.59 -19.72 15.93
C LEU A 117 27.25 -19.75 17.30
N TRP A 118 26.72 -19.01 18.28
CA TRP A 118 27.23 -19.03 19.65
C TRP A 118 27.23 -20.45 20.23
N ILE A 119 26.12 -21.17 20.09
CA ILE A 119 26.00 -22.55 20.57
C ILE A 119 26.92 -23.47 19.77
N ALA A 120 26.97 -23.33 18.43
CA ALA A 120 27.75 -24.21 17.56
C ALA A 120 29.27 -24.10 17.78
N ILE A 121 29.80 -22.89 18.02
CA ILE A 121 31.25 -22.64 18.15
C ILE A 121 31.71 -22.80 19.60
N LEU A 122 30.99 -22.20 20.55
CA LEU A 122 31.44 -22.11 21.95
C LEU A 122 30.91 -23.26 22.80
N ASN A 123 29.96 -24.05 22.30
CA ASN A 123 29.31 -25.18 22.97
C ASN A 123 28.81 -24.83 24.40
N ARG A 124 28.45 -23.56 24.60
CA ARG A 124 27.90 -23.03 25.86
C ARG A 124 26.46 -22.61 25.65
N SER A 125 25.59 -23.05 26.56
CA SER A 125 24.22 -22.55 26.65
C SER A 125 24.22 -21.10 27.14
N LEU A 126 23.42 -20.26 26.49
CA LEU A 126 23.12 -18.92 26.99
C LEU A 126 22.07 -19.01 28.11
N ASN A 127 22.21 -18.13 29.10
CA ASN A 127 21.22 -18.03 30.17
C ASN A 127 19.89 -17.54 29.60
N ILE A 128 18.82 -18.30 29.83
CA ILE A 128 17.47 -18.00 29.34
C ILE A 128 17.00 -16.62 29.81
N GLU A 129 17.34 -16.23 31.03
CA GLU A 129 17.02 -14.90 31.59
C GLU A 129 17.56 -13.74 30.73
N LEU A 130 18.79 -13.87 30.21
CA LEU A 130 19.41 -12.85 29.35
C LEU A 130 18.77 -12.80 27.96
N VAL A 131 18.42 -13.96 27.41
CA VAL A 131 17.73 -14.05 26.10
C VAL A 131 16.35 -13.40 26.19
N VAL A 132 15.60 -13.70 27.25
CA VAL A 132 14.28 -13.07 27.51
C VAL A 132 14.43 -11.56 27.74
N PHE A 133 15.45 -11.13 28.48
CA PHE A 133 15.73 -9.70 28.69
C PHE A 133 15.99 -8.96 27.37
N ILE A 134 16.82 -9.52 26.48
CA ILE A 134 17.09 -8.94 25.15
C ILE A 134 15.83 -8.91 24.29
N ALA A 135 15.01 -9.96 24.31
CA ALA A 135 13.76 -10.02 23.55
C ALA A 135 12.79 -8.92 23.97
N ILE A 136 12.58 -8.74 25.29
CA ILE A 136 11.73 -7.68 25.84
C ILE A 136 12.28 -6.31 25.45
N PHE A 137 13.59 -6.10 25.58
CA PHE A 137 14.21 -4.81 25.23
C PHE A 137 14.08 -4.50 23.73
N ALA A 138 14.22 -5.51 22.86
CA ALA A 138 14.02 -5.36 21.42
C ALA A 138 12.58 -4.95 21.06
N ASP A 139 11.58 -5.51 21.75
CA ASP A 139 10.18 -5.12 21.55
C ASP A 139 9.89 -3.70 22.07
N VAL A 140 10.44 -3.31 23.21
CA VAL A 140 10.34 -1.93 23.72
C VAL A 140 10.99 -0.94 22.76
N ALA A 141 12.19 -1.25 22.25
CA ALA A 141 12.86 -0.42 21.24
C ALA A 141 12.04 -0.33 19.94
N THR A 142 11.40 -1.42 19.54
CA THR A 142 10.52 -1.46 18.37
C THR A 142 9.30 -0.54 18.54
N LEU A 143 8.67 -0.54 19.72
CA LEU A 143 7.56 0.37 20.04
C LEU A 143 8.01 1.84 19.99
N ALA A 144 9.22 2.14 20.46
CA ALA A 144 9.77 3.49 20.38
C ALA A 144 9.96 3.94 18.92
N ILE A 145 10.45 3.06 18.04
CA ILE A 145 10.59 3.33 16.60
C ILE A 145 9.22 3.54 15.93
N ALA A 146 8.19 2.81 16.36
CA ALA A 146 6.84 2.95 15.80
C ALA A 146 6.22 4.33 16.09
N TYR A 147 6.60 4.98 17.19
CA TYR A 147 6.20 6.35 17.52
C TYR A 147 7.12 7.43 16.93
N ASP A 148 8.25 7.04 16.32
CA ASP A 148 9.21 7.97 15.76
C ASP A 148 8.77 8.53 14.40
N ASN A 149 8.99 9.82 14.19
CA ASN A 149 8.58 10.55 13.00
C ASN A 149 9.64 10.43 11.89
N ALA A 150 9.89 9.19 11.44
CA ALA A 150 10.87 8.95 10.39
C ALA A 150 10.53 9.73 9.10
N PRO A 151 11.50 10.47 8.51
CA PRO A 151 11.26 11.30 7.34
C PRO A 151 10.87 10.46 6.11
N PHE A 152 9.99 11.02 5.26
CA PHE A 152 9.49 10.33 4.08
C PHE A 152 10.42 10.48 2.87
N SER A 153 10.66 9.38 2.15
CA SER A 153 11.28 9.42 0.82
C SER A 153 10.25 9.88 -0.21
N LYS A 154 10.65 10.77 -1.13
CA LYS A 154 9.81 11.24 -2.26
C LYS A 154 9.65 10.18 -3.36
N ARG A 155 10.37 9.05 -3.29
CA ARG A 155 10.33 8.00 -4.31
C ARG A 155 9.06 7.18 -4.16
N LEU A 156 8.27 7.13 -5.24
CA LEU A 156 7.06 6.31 -5.32
C LEU A 156 7.44 4.83 -5.20
N LEU A 157 7.00 4.17 -4.14
CA LEU A 157 6.94 2.71 -4.12
C LEU A 157 5.75 2.29 -4.98
N SER A 158 6.03 1.63 -6.09
CA SER A 158 5.03 0.98 -6.92
C SER A 158 4.76 -0.42 -6.36
N GLY A 159 3.49 -0.70 -6.08
CA GLY A 159 2.97 -2.05 -5.91
C GLY A 159 2.82 -2.54 -4.47
N THR A 160 1.68 -3.20 -4.23
CA THR A 160 1.43 -4.17 -3.16
C THR A 160 2.65 -5.08 -2.95
N PHE A 161 2.87 -5.51 -1.69
CA PHE A 161 3.95 -6.39 -1.22
C PHE A 161 4.79 -7.02 -2.35
N PRO A 162 6.06 -6.63 -2.53
CA PRO A 162 6.92 -7.35 -3.47
C PRO A 162 7.02 -8.80 -3.02
N ASN A 163 7.02 -9.73 -3.97
CA ASN A 163 7.44 -11.11 -3.73
C ASN A 163 8.74 -11.08 -2.90
N PHE A 164 8.83 -11.95 -1.90
CA PHE A 164 9.91 -12.11 -0.92
C PHE A 164 11.27 -12.50 -1.54
N GLY A 165 11.63 -11.94 -2.70
CA GLY A 165 12.98 -11.95 -3.25
C GLY A 165 13.79 -10.86 -2.58
N VAL A 166 14.57 -11.26 -1.58
CA VAL A 166 15.74 -10.58 -0.98
C VAL A 166 15.92 -9.12 -1.44
N CYS A 167 15.46 -8.17 -0.62
CA CYS A 167 15.68 -6.75 -0.89
C CYS A 167 17.18 -6.40 -0.91
N PRO A 168 17.64 -5.56 -1.85
CA PRO A 168 19.04 -5.11 -1.93
C PRO A 168 19.49 -4.26 -0.75
N PHE A 169 18.57 -3.80 0.11
CA PHE A 169 18.87 -2.99 1.29
C PHE A 169 19.82 -3.72 2.28
N PHE A 170 19.80 -5.06 2.28
CA PHE A 170 20.72 -5.88 3.07
C PHE A 170 22.16 -5.86 2.53
N LEU A 171 22.35 -5.57 1.24
CA LEU A 171 23.66 -5.53 0.57
C LEU A 171 24.28 -4.12 0.60
N ASP A 172 23.48 -3.06 0.59
CA ASP A 172 23.98 -1.67 0.64
C ASP A 172 24.59 -1.28 2.00
N SER A 173 24.29 -2.03 3.07
CA SER A 173 24.93 -1.81 4.37
C SER A 173 26.37 -2.35 4.44
N PHE A 174 26.86 -3.02 3.38
CA PHE A 174 28.16 -3.70 3.36
C PHE A 174 29.19 -3.17 2.34
N SER A 175 28.91 -2.09 1.61
CA SER A 175 29.86 -1.54 0.62
C SER A 175 30.15 -0.05 0.86
N PRO A 176 31.40 0.32 1.21
CA PRO A 176 31.80 1.72 1.27
C PRO A 176 32.37 2.15 -0.09
N SER A 177 31.57 2.76 -0.97
CA SER A 177 32.11 3.67 -2.00
C SER A 177 31.04 4.53 -2.69
N HIS A 178 31.33 5.83 -2.65
CA HIS A 178 30.78 7.03 -3.28
C HIS A 178 30.12 7.01 -4.68
N LEU A 179 29.20 7.98 -4.83
CA LEU A 179 29.00 8.94 -5.94
C LEU A 179 28.74 8.40 -7.37
N ASP A 180 27.57 8.70 -7.96
CA ASP A 180 27.37 9.84 -8.90
C ASP A 180 26.15 9.65 -9.86
N HIS A 181 25.57 10.79 -10.23
CA HIS A 181 24.76 11.17 -11.41
C HIS A 181 23.44 10.49 -11.86
N SER A 182 22.40 11.34 -11.90
CA SER A 182 21.44 11.59 -12.99
C SER A 182 21.06 10.45 -13.95
N SER A 183 19.79 10.03 -13.92
CA SER A 183 19.04 9.60 -15.12
C SER A 183 17.53 9.65 -14.87
N THR A 184 16.87 10.51 -15.65
CA THR A 184 15.46 10.48 -15.99
C THR A 184 15.06 9.07 -16.41
N MET A 185 14.05 8.48 -15.76
CA MET A 185 13.43 7.26 -16.26
C MET A 185 11.94 7.28 -15.91
N ILE A 186 11.13 7.33 -16.98
CA ILE A 186 9.69 7.11 -16.95
C ILE A 186 9.48 5.70 -16.42
N ALA A 187 9.14 5.58 -15.14
CA ALA A 187 8.82 4.31 -14.53
C ALA A 187 7.41 3.89 -14.98
N ARG A 188 7.33 3.14 -16.08
CA ARG A 188 6.29 2.11 -16.23
C ARG A 188 6.44 1.20 -15.02
N GLY A 189 5.50 1.29 -14.07
CA GLY A 189 5.52 0.46 -12.87
C GLY A 189 5.44 -1.01 -13.25
N GLU A 190 6.53 -1.76 -13.03
CA GLU A 190 6.67 -3.19 -13.35
C GLU A 190 5.84 -4.13 -12.45
N MET A 191 4.80 -3.64 -11.78
CA MET A 191 3.80 -4.48 -11.13
C MET A 191 2.38 -3.94 -11.36
N GLY A 192 1.95 -3.91 -12.64
CA GLY A 192 0.59 -4.13 -13.15
C GLY A 192 -0.66 -3.57 -12.45
N VAL A 193 -0.53 -2.75 -11.41
CA VAL A 193 -1.62 -2.28 -10.57
C VAL A 193 -1.78 -0.80 -10.84
N SER A 194 -2.65 -0.50 -11.80
CA SER A 194 -3.03 0.86 -12.11
C SER A 194 -4.28 1.21 -11.30
N PHE A 195 -4.21 2.29 -10.53
CA PHE A 195 -5.32 2.81 -9.74
C PHE A 195 -6.15 3.73 -10.62
N LYS A 196 -7.45 3.44 -10.76
CA LYS A 196 -8.39 4.32 -11.46
C LYS A 196 -9.45 4.77 -10.47
N THR A 197 -9.55 6.08 -10.28
CA THR A 197 -10.57 6.69 -9.41
C THR A 197 -11.74 7.09 -10.27
N LEU A 198 -12.92 6.51 -9.98
CA LEU A 198 -14.16 6.89 -10.64
C LEU A 198 -14.92 7.86 -9.74
N VAL A 199 -15.23 9.03 -10.29
CA VAL A 199 -16.10 10.01 -9.65
C VAL A 199 -17.53 9.81 -10.17
N SER A 200 -18.49 9.86 -9.25
CA SER A 200 -19.93 9.69 -9.50
C SER A 200 -20.49 10.82 -10.37
#